data_AF-A0A662P187-F1
#
_entry.id   AF-A0A662P187-F1
#
_cell.length_a   1.000
_cell.length_b   1.000
_cell.length_c   1.000
_cell.angle_alpha   90.00
_cell.angle_beta   90.00
_cell.angle_gamma   90.00
#
_symmetry.space_group_name_H-M   'P 1'
#
loop_
_entity.id
_entity.type
_entity.pdbx_description
1 polymer ?
#
loop_
_entity_poly.entity_id
_entity_poly.type
_entity_poly.pdbx_seq_one_letter_code
_entity_poly.pdbx_strand_id
1 'polypeptide(L)'
;MVSKSFTPEESFEGERARIIPRPFRIILNEKGEGKVKLPGFRIKEGHFKNVLLLYTFPSYEFKFSKRSLRIIGDEDFAELIVEPGENCFKGYIQALEFRKAKRAKVEIIGANDERVERCILETKRIMEFSHTSLTEPLLIITHPMLLEPRKLLETMGIKKAVDGHGSFKLRFCIELGIKRELKDEADFKVDVKYRKIRNFKAIQIK
;
A
#
# COMPACT_ATOMS: atom_id res chain seq x y z
N MET A 1 -11.01 14.10 12.65
CA MET A 1 -10.56 15.39 12.06
C MET A 1 -9.48 15.07 11.04
N VAL A 2 -9.61 15.50 9.79
CA VAL A 2 -8.61 15.23 8.73
C VAL A 2 -7.63 16.41 8.69
N SER A 3 -6.36 16.15 9.03
CA SER A 3 -5.29 17.14 8.85
C SER A 3 -4.75 17.07 7.43
N LYS A 4 -4.58 18.23 6.80
CA LYS A 4 -4.10 18.36 5.41
C LYS A 4 -2.94 19.33 5.41
N SER A 5 -1.83 18.93 4.82
CA SER A 5 -0.67 19.80 4.61
C SER A 5 -0.18 19.65 3.18
N PHE A 6 0.30 20.76 2.62
CA PHE A 6 0.94 20.80 1.32
C PHE A 6 2.33 21.40 1.52
N THR A 7 3.36 20.59 1.29
CA THR A 7 4.75 21.04 1.40
C THR A 7 5.22 21.42 0.00
N PRO A 8 5.47 22.71 -0.29
CA PRO A 8 5.98 23.10 -1.60
C PRO A 8 7.42 22.60 -1.76
N GLU A 9 7.70 21.94 -2.88
CA GLU A 9 9.04 21.52 -3.28
C GLU A 9 9.64 22.50 -4.29
N GLU A 10 8.85 22.89 -5.30
CA GLU A 10 9.24 23.79 -6.39
C GLU A 10 8.03 24.65 -6.82
N SER A 11 8.29 25.77 -7.49
CA SER A 11 7.28 26.62 -8.12
C SER A 11 7.69 26.99 -9.54
N PHE A 12 6.74 27.02 -10.46
CA PHE A 12 6.96 27.45 -11.83
C PHE A 12 5.71 28.13 -12.37
N GLU A 13 5.88 28.93 -13.42
CA GLU A 13 4.80 29.51 -14.22
C GLU A 13 4.79 28.85 -15.60
N GLY A 14 3.60 28.58 -16.12
CA GLY A 14 3.44 28.02 -17.45
C GLY A 14 2.12 27.31 -17.66
N GLU A 15 1.82 27.04 -18.93
CA GLU A 15 0.58 26.36 -19.35
C GLU A 15 0.67 24.83 -19.22
N ARG A 16 1.88 24.28 -19.02
CA ARG A 16 2.15 22.85 -18.99
C ARG A 16 3.00 22.47 -17.80
N ALA A 17 2.54 21.46 -17.07
CA ALA A 17 3.27 20.83 -15.97
C ALA A 17 3.75 19.45 -16.40
N ARG A 18 5.04 19.15 -16.21
CA ARG A 18 5.55 17.79 -16.41
C ARG A 18 5.30 16.95 -15.16
N ILE A 19 4.55 15.87 -15.31
CA ILE A 19 4.42 14.85 -14.26
C ILE A 19 5.69 13.99 -14.25
N ILE A 20 6.39 13.96 -13.13
CA ILE A 20 7.60 13.16 -12.92
C ILE A 20 7.25 12.03 -11.94
N PRO A 21 7.72 10.79 -12.16
CA PRO A 21 7.52 9.72 -11.19
C PRO A 21 8.12 10.10 -9.83
N ARG A 22 7.26 10.20 -8.82
CA ARG A 22 7.63 10.55 -7.44
C ARG A 22 7.04 9.52 -6.48
N PRO A 23 7.70 9.25 -5.35
CA PRO A 23 7.15 8.37 -4.32
C PRO A 23 5.79 8.86 -3.82
N PHE A 24 4.87 7.93 -3.66
CA PHE A 24 3.56 8.16 -3.06
C PHE A 24 3.24 7.02 -2.07
N ARG A 25 2.33 7.24 -1.13
CA ARG A 25 1.94 6.26 -0.11
C ARG A 25 0.47 6.41 0.26
N ILE A 26 -0.26 5.30 0.32
CA ILE A 26 -1.68 5.26 0.69
C ILE A 26 -1.84 4.19 1.78
N ILE A 27 -2.10 4.63 3.01
CA ILE A 27 -2.37 3.76 4.15
C ILE A 27 -3.69 4.20 4.76
N LEU A 28 -4.76 3.46 4.47
CA LEU A 28 -6.12 3.80 4.91
C LEU A 28 -6.86 2.53 5.33
N ASN A 29 -7.54 2.61 6.48
CA ASN A 29 -8.50 1.59 6.91
C ASN A 29 -9.86 1.76 6.20
N GLU A 30 -10.81 0.87 6.50
CA GLU A 30 -12.16 0.85 5.89
C GLU A 30 -12.99 2.11 6.16
N LYS A 31 -12.64 2.88 7.19
CA LYS A 31 -13.28 4.15 7.52
C LYS A 31 -12.61 5.35 6.86
N GLY A 32 -11.53 5.13 6.10
CA GLY A 32 -10.69 6.19 5.54
C GLY A 32 -9.76 6.85 6.56
N GLU A 33 -9.50 6.20 7.70
CA GLU A 33 -8.54 6.68 8.69
C GLU A 33 -7.14 6.17 8.35
N GLY A 34 -6.14 7.03 8.52
CA GLY A 34 -4.74 6.74 8.21
C GLY A 34 -4.08 7.93 7.53
N LYS A 35 -3.18 7.66 6.59
CA LYS A 35 -2.34 8.66 5.93
C LYS A 35 -2.25 8.44 4.42
N VAL A 36 -2.44 9.53 3.69
CA VAL A 36 -2.19 9.61 2.24
C VAL A 36 -1.09 10.63 2.01
N LYS A 37 -0.05 10.24 1.28
CA LYS A 37 1.01 11.13 0.80
C LYS A 37 1.09 10.96 -0.71
N LEU A 38 0.73 12.02 -1.43
CA LEU A 38 0.76 12.04 -2.90
C LEU A 38 1.62 13.22 -3.36
N PRO A 39 2.43 13.04 -4.42
CA PRO A 39 2.97 14.18 -5.15
C PRO A 39 1.83 14.91 -5.86
N GLY A 40 2.04 16.19 -6.15
CA GLY A 40 1.04 16.96 -6.88
C GLY A 40 1.37 18.43 -7.02
N PHE A 41 0.51 19.12 -7.76
CA PHE A 41 0.58 20.56 -7.99
C PHE A 41 -0.56 21.25 -7.27
N ARG A 42 -0.31 22.48 -6.82
CA ARG A 42 -1.36 23.38 -6.32
C ARG A 42 -1.33 24.64 -7.18
N ILE A 43 -2.45 24.94 -7.82
CA ILE A 43 -2.61 26.18 -8.58
C ILE A 43 -2.67 27.35 -7.60
N LYS A 44 -1.83 28.37 -7.80
CA LYS A 44 -1.68 29.51 -6.88
C LYS A 44 -2.57 30.71 -7.24
N GLU A 45 -2.88 30.88 -8.52
CA GLU A 45 -3.54 32.08 -9.07
C GLU A 45 -4.57 31.74 -10.14
N GLY A 46 -5.37 32.73 -10.54
CA GLY A 46 -6.41 32.59 -11.57
C GLY A 46 -7.69 31.87 -11.11
N HIS A 47 -8.55 31.52 -12.06
CA HIS A 47 -9.88 30.92 -11.81
C HIS A 47 -9.83 29.56 -11.09
N PHE A 48 -8.73 28.82 -11.23
CA PHE A 48 -8.52 27.51 -10.58
C PHE A 48 -7.65 27.60 -9.32
N LYS A 49 -7.53 28.79 -8.73
CA LYS A 49 -6.76 28.99 -7.48
C LYS A 49 -7.15 27.96 -6.43
N ASN A 50 -6.13 27.37 -5.80
CA ASN A 50 -6.20 26.30 -4.80
C ASN A 50 -6.61 24.92 -5.31
N VAL A 51 -6.93 24.73 -6.60
CA VAL A 51 -7.11 23.39 -7.14
C VAL A 51 -5.81 22.58 -6.98
N LEU A 52 -5.97 21.33 -6.55
CA LEU A 52 -4.92 20.33 -6.40
C LEU A 52 -4.98 19.35 -7.56
N LEU A 53 -3.82 19.09 -8.16
CA LEU A 53 -3.58 18.05 -9.14
C LEU A 53 -2.64 17.02 -8.49
N LEU A 54 -3.21 16.05 -7.79
CA LEU A 54 -2.46 15.00 -7.10
C LEU A 54 -2.32 13.80 -8.03
N TYR A 55 -1.21 13.08 -7.99
CA TYR A 55 -1.04 11.93 -8.87
C TYR A 55 -0.34 10.74 -8.20
N THR A 56 -0.59 9.55 -8.73
CA THR A 56 0.20 8.35 -8.47
C THR A 56 0.87 7.92 -9.75
N PHE A 57 2.10 7.45 -9.62
CA PHE A 57 2.82 6.85 -10.72
C PHE A 57 3.39 5.51 -10.26
N PRO A 58 2.61 4.43 -10.41
CA PRO A 58 3.03 3.09 -10.04
C PRO A 58 4.34 2.66 -10.69
N SER A 59 5.35 2.41 -9.86
CA SER A 59 6.53 1.70 -10.30
C SER A 59 7.32 1.24 -9.09
N TYR A 60 7.33 -0.07 -8.85
CA TYR A 60 7.77 -0.62 -7.58
C TYR A 60 8.96 -1.55 -7.73
N GLU A 61 9.86 -1.43 -6.76
CA GLU A 61 10.92 -2.39 -6.50
C GLU A 61 10.82 -2.82 -5.03
N PHE A 62 10.47 -4.10 -4.80
CA PHE A 62 10.32 -4.67 -3.46
C PHE A 62 11.65 -5.21 -2.94
N LYS A 63 12.02 -4.81 -1.73
CA LYS A 63 13.24 -5.24 -1.02
C LYS A 63 12.88 -5.75 0.36
N PHE A 64 12.97 -7.06 0.55
CA PHE A 64 12.67 -7.72 1.83
C PHE A 64 13.94 -7.85 2.68
N SER A 65 13.84 -7.55 3.98
CA SER A 65 14.92 -7.78 4.95
C SER A 65 15.20 -9.27 5.15
N LYS A 66 14.15 -10.09 5.13
CA LYS A 66 14.21 -11.55 5.06
C LYS A 66 13.11 -12.09 4.16
N ARG A 67 13.40 -13.20 3.48
CA ARG A 67 12.50 -13.84 2.52
C ARG A 67 11.80 -15.08 3.06
N SER A 68 12.20 -15.57 4.23
CA SER A 68 11.55 -16.68 4.94
C SER A 68 11.01 -16.17 6.26
N LEU A 69 9.75 -16.49 6.53
CA LEU A 69 9.02 -16.20 7.76
C LEU A 69 8.56 -17.54 8.33
N ARG A 70 9.00 -17.86 9.54
CA ARG A 70 8.77 -19.18 10.15
C ARG A 70 8.08 -19.03 11.48
N ILE A 71 7.02 -19.80 11.66
CA ILE A 71 6.31 -19.91 12.92
C ILE A 71 6.48 -21.34 13.42
N ILE A 72 7.07 -21.47 14.61
CA ILE A 72 7.25 -22.72 15.31
C ILE A 72 6.54 -22.56 16.66
N GLY A 73 5.42 -23.26 16.82
CA GLY A 73 4.74 -23.43 18.11
C GLY A 73 4.91 -24.86 18.63
N ASP A 74 4.33 -25.12 19.80
CA ASP A 74 4.45 -26.44 20.46
C ASP A 74 3.89 -27.59 19.62
N GLU A 75 2.84 -27.35 18.83
CA GLU A 75 2.15 -28.36 18.01
C GLU A 75 1.80 -27.85 16.60
N ASP A 76 2.21 -26.63 16.25
CA ASP A 76 1.89 -26.03 14.95
C ASP A 76 3.15 -25.48 14.30
N PHE A 77 3.29 -25.70 13.00
CA PHE A 77 4.41 -25.22 12.20
C PHE A 77 3.92 -24.61 10.90
N ALA A 78 4.51 -23.47 10.52
CA ALA A 78 4.29 -22.91 9.21
C ALA A 78 5.50 -22.13 8.69
N GLU A 79 5.75 -22.22 7.39
CA GLU A 79 6.78 -21.45 6.70
C GLU A 79 6.21 -20.72 5.48
N LEU A 80 6.46 -19.42 5.42
CA LEU A 80 6.19 -18.55 4.28
C LEU A 80 7.51 -18.14 3.64
N ILE A 81 7.65 -18.39 2.33
CA ILE A 81 8.70 -17.81 1.50
C ILE A 81 8.12 -16.70 0.64
N VAL A 82 8.86 -15.60 0.46
CA VAL A 82 8.48 -14.49 -0.42
C VAL A 82 9.56 -14.17 -1.44
N GLU A 83 9.10 -13.89 -2.66
CA GLU A 83 9.94 -13.58 -3.80
C GLU A 83 9.51 -12.26 -4.43
N PRO A 84 10.39 -11.25 -4.50
CA PRO A 84 10.07 -9.99 -5.14
C PRO A 84 9.91 -10.18 -6.66
N GLY A 85 8.86 -9.58 -7.22
CA GLY A 85 8.60 -9.53 -8.65
C GLY A 85 8.58 -8.09 -9.18
N GLU A 86 8.19 -7.93 -10.44
CA GLU A 86 7.98 -6.61 -11.01
C GLU A 86 6.59 -6.07 -10.64
N ASN A 87 6.54 -4.95 -9.91
CA ASN A 87 5.29 -4.35 -9.41
C ASN A 87 4.44 -5.26 -8.50
N CYS A 88 5.01 -6.37 -8.04
CA CYS A 88 4.36 -7.36 -7.20
C CYS A 88 5.40 -8.10 -6.35
N PHE A 89 4.92 -8.95 -5.45
CA PHE A 89 5.71 -10.05 -4.92
C PHE A 89 4.86 -11.31 -4.87
N LYS A 90 5.51 -12.46 -5.00
CA LYS A 90 4.89 -13.77 -4.81
C LYS A 90 5.19 -14.28 -3.41
N GLY A 91 4.29 -15.07 -2.88
CA GLY A 91 4.52 -15.79 -1.64
C GLY A 91 4.07 -17.24 -1.74
N TYR A 92 4.76 -18.09 -0.98
CA TYR A 92 4.64 -19.54 -1.01
C TYR A 92 4.55 -20.02 0.43
N ILE A 93 3.41 -20.57 0.81
CA ILE A 93 3.29 -21.30 2.08
C ILE A 93 3.88 -22.68 1.85
N GLN A 94 5.17 -22.86 2.15
CA GLN A 94 5.92 -24.09 1.81
C GLN A 94 5.60 -25.25 2.74
N ALA A 95 5.37 -24.96 4.02
CA ALA A 95 5.06 -25.95 5.01
C ALA A 95 3.92 -25.46 5.91
N LEU A 96 3.02 -26.36 6.26
CA LEU A 96 1.88 -26.09 7.09
C LEU A 96 1.47 -27.36 7.84
N GLU A 97 1.73 -27.40 9.15
CA GLU A 97 1.24 -28.44 10.04
C GLU A 97 0.41 -27.79 11.14
N PHE A 98 -0.91 -28.02 11.08
CA PHE A 98 -1.87 -27.43 12.02
C PHE A 98 -2.51 -28.52 12.87
N ARG A 99 -2.34 -28.41 14.19
CA ARG A 99 -3.06 -29.21 15.19
C ARG A 99 -4.03 -28.37 16.01
N LYS A 100 -3.61 -27.16 16.41
CA LYS A 100 -4.46 -26.20 17.14
C LYS A 100 -4.80 -24.99 16.29
N ALA A 101 -3.96 -24.65 15.30
CA ALA A 101 -4.19 -23.53 14.42
C ALA A 101 -5.44 -23.72 13.53
N LYS A 102 -6.26 -22.67 13.46
CA LYS A 102 -7.43 -22.59 12.60
C LYS A 102 -7.07 -22.25 11.15
N ARG A 103 -6.07 -21.38 10.98
CA ARG A 103 -5.66 -20.79 9.68
C ARG A 103 -4.34 -20.03 9.82
N ALA A 104 -3.63 -19.90 8.71
CA ALA A 104 -2.55 -18.94 8.50
C ALA A 104 -3.11 -17.66 7.85
N LYS A 105 -2.49 -16.52 8.16
CA LYS A 105 -2.72 -15.25 7.47
C LYS A 105 -1.40 -14.59 7.09
N VAL A 106 -1.43 -13.87 5.99
CA VAL A 106 -0.36 -12.99 5.55
C VAL A 106 -0.91 -11.58 5.47
N GLU A 107 -0.25 -10.64 6.14
CA GLU A 107 -0.71 -9.27 6.28
C GLU A 107 0.40 -8.29 5.90
N ILE A 108 0.03 -7.21 5.22
CA ILE A 108 0.91 -6.05 5.00
C ILE A 108 0.51 -4.95 5.96
N ILE A 109 1.48 -4.40 6.69
CA ILE A 109 1.27 -3.35 7.68
C ILE A 109 2.06 -2.11 7.26
N GLY A 110 1.43 -0.93 7.34
CA GLY A 110 2.13 0.33 7.14
C GLY A 110 3.18 0.55 8.21
N ALA A 111 4.48 0.60 7.86
CA ALA A 111 5.51 0.94 8.85
C ALA A 111 5.23 2.33 9.44
N ASN A 112 5.28 2.43 10.77
CA ASN A 112 4.91 3.59 11.60
C ASN A 112 3.41 3.90 11.71
N ASP A 113 2.54 3.16 11.02
CA ASP A 113 1.08 3.23 11.10
C ASP A 113 0.53 1.81 11.35
N GLU A 114 0.99 1.17 12.43
CA GLU A 114 0.64 -0.23 12.80
C GLU A 114 -0.86 -0.45 13.01
N ARG A 115 -1.66 0.62 13.04
CA ARG A 115 -3.12 0.58 13.14
C ARG A 115 -3.81 0.19 11.82
N VAL A 116 -3.10 0.14 10.70
CA VAL A 116 -3.66 -0.21 9.39
C VAL A 116 -2.90 -1.38 8.78
N GLU A 117 -3.55 -2.54 8.78
CA GLU A 117 -3.05 -3.80 8.22
C GLU A 117 -3.95 -4.33 7.10
N ARG A 118 -3.41 -4.83 6.00
CA ARG A 118 -4.19 -5.45 4.94
C ARG A 118 -3.89 -6.94 4.90
N CYS A 119 -4.87 -7.77 5.22
CA CYS A 119 -4.79 -9.21 4.97
C CYS A 119 -4.77 -9.44 3.45
N ILE A 120 -3.71 -10.07 2.97
CA ILE A 120 -3.49 -10.39 1.54
C ILE A 120 -3.62 -11.88 1.26
N LEU A 121 -3.56 -12.72 2.30
CA LEU A 121 -3.86 -14.14 2.22
C LEU A 121 -4.44 -14.64 3.53
N GLU A 122 -5.46 -15.49 3.43
CA GLU A 122 -5.92 -16.33 4.53
C GLU A 122 -6.09 -17.77 4.01
N THR A 123 -5.50 -18.75 4.68
CA THR A 123 -5.52 -20.14 4.21
C THR A 123 -5.41 -21.18 5.33
N LYS A 124 -5.81 -22.41 5.02
CA LYS A 124 -5.59 -23.61 5.85
C LYS A 124 -4.71 -24.64 5.14
N ARG A 125 -4.12 -24.28 4.00
CA ARG A 125 -3.39 -25.18 3.11
C ARG A 125 -2.12 -24.52 2.60
N ILE A 126 -1.14 -25.35 2.27
CA ILE A 126 0.00 -24.99 1.42
C ILE A 126 -0.55 -24.43 0.11
N MET A 127 -0.07 -23.26 -0.29
CA MET A 127 -0.47 -22.60 -1.53
C MET A 127 0.46 -21.46 -1.91
N GLU A 128 0.34 -21.03 -3.15
CA GLU A 128 0.98 -19.84 -3.68
C GLU A 128 0.00 -18.67 -3.73
N PHE A 129 0.51 -17.46 -3.62
CA PHE A 129 -0.25 -16.23 -3.84
C PHE A 129 0.62 -15.15 -4.47
N SER A 130 -0.04 -14.15 -5.05
CA SER A 130 0.61 -12.95 -5.56
C SER A 130 -0.04 -11.73 -4.92
N HIS A 131 0.79 -10.82 -4.42
CA HIS A 131 0.37 -9.49 -4.04
C HIS A 131 0.77 -8.50 -5.13
N THR A 132 -0.22 -7.80 -5.69
CA THR A 132 -0.02 -6.78 -6.71
C THR A 132 -0.39 -5.42 -6.14
N SER A 133 0.55 -4.48 -6.17
CA SER A 133 0.31 -3.06 -5.85
C SER A 133 -0.51 -2.37 -6.94
N LEU A 134 -1.03 -1.17 -6.66
CA LEU A 134 -1.70 -0.33 -7.66
C LEU A 134 -0.87 -0.24 -8.94
N THR A 135 -1.38 -0.70 -10.09
CA THR A 135 -0.60 -0.75 -11.35
C THR A 135 -0.89 0.39 -12.32
N GLU A 136 -2.04 1.06 -12.19
CA GLU A 136 -2.46 2.13 -13.08
C GLU A 136 -2.13 3.51 -12.51
N PRO A 137 -1.53 4.43 -13.30
CA PRO A 137 -1.37 5.82 -12.90
C PRO A 137 -2.72 6.51 -12.68
N LEU A 138 -2.85 7.24 -11.56
CA LEU A 138 -4.04 8.00 -11.21
C LEU A 138 -3.71 9.49 -11.19
N LEU A 139 -4.58 10.30 -11.78
CA LEU A 139 -4.61 11.75 -11.60
C LEU A 139 -5.88 12.14 -10.84
N ILE A 140 -5.74 12.80 -9.71
CA ILE A 140 -6.82 13.29 -8.85
C ILE A 140 -6.88 14.81 -8.97
N ILE A 141 -8.01 15.31 -9.44
CA ILE A 141 -8.30 16.74 -9.54
C ILE A 141 -9.33 17.09 -8.46
N THR A 142 -8.96 17.96 -7.53
CA THR A 142 -9.82 18.29 -6.38
C THR A 142 -9.48 19.64 -5.74
N HIS A 143 -10.24 20.05 -4.73
CA HIS A 143 -9.95 21.20 -3.87
C HIS A 143 -9.57 20.72 -2.46
N PRO A 144 -8.67 21.39 -1.72
CA PRO A 144 -8.25 20.96 -0.38
C PRO A 144 -9.42 20.74 0.58
N MET A 145 -10.50 21.51 0.45
CA MET A 145 -11.71 21.36 1.28
C MET A 145 -12.50 20.09 0.97
N LEU A 146 -12.46 19.60 -0.27
CA LEU A 146 -13.26 18.46 -0.74
C LEU A 146 -12.51 17.12 -0.64
N LEU A 147 -11.19 17.17 -0.45
CA LEU A 147 -10.35 15.98 -0.35
C LEU A 147 -10.70 15.17 0.91
N GLU A 148 -11.28 13.99 0.72
CA GLU A 148 -11.58 13.03 1.79
C GLU A 148 -10.90 11.70 1.47
N PRO A 149 -10.05 11.16 2.37
CA PRO A 149 -9.36 9.90 2.11
C PRO A 149 -10.31 8.72 1.82
N ARG A 150 -11.51 8.73 2.42
CA ARG A 150 -12.53 7.71 2.15
C ARG A 150 -13.04 7.73 0.71
N LYS A 151 -13.28 8.92 0.13
CA LYS A 151 -13.67 9.06 -1.28
C LYS A 151 -12.62 8.49 -2.23
N LEU A 152 -11.33 8.57 -1.86
CA LEU A 152 -10.25 7.96 -2.64
C LEU A 152 -10.40 6.43 -2.69
N LEU A 153 -10.68 5.78 -1.56
CA LEU A 153 -10.94 4.34 -1.49
C LEU A 153 -12.14 3.92 -2.33
N GLU A 154 -13.26 4.63 -2.18
CA GLU A 154 -14.50 4.39 -2.92
C GLU A 154 -14.27 4.51 -4.43
N THR A 155 -13.56 5.55 -4.87
CA THR A 155 -13.28 5.77 -6.29
C THR A 155 -12.32 4.74 -6.88
N MET A 156 -11.39 4.24 -6.07
CA MET A 156 -10.50 3.14 -6.44
C MET A 156 -11.18 1.76 -6.37
N GLY A 157 -12.42 1.67 -5.89
CA GLY A 157 -13.15 0.41 -5.73
C GLY A 157 -12.55 -0.53 -4.68
N ILE A 158 -11.79 0.00 -3.71
CA ILE A 158 -11.11 -0.78 -2.69
C ILE A 158 -11.61 -0.42 -1.29
N LYS A 159 -11.73 -1.41 -0.41
CA LYS A 159 -12.18 -1.18 0.98
C LYS A 159 -11.07 -0.67 1.89
N LYS A 160 -9.84 -1.11 1.67
CA LYS A 160 -8.68 -0.85 2.52
C LYS A 160 -7.44 -0.75 1.65
N ALA A 161 -6.53 0.17 1.97
CA ALA A 161 -5.31 0.38 1.22
C ALA A 161 -4.09 0.38 2.14
N VAL A 162 -3.11 -0.46 1.82
CA VAL A 162 -1.74 -0.36 2.34
C VAL A 162 -0.86 -0.55 1.12
N ASP A 163 -0.46 0.55 0.50
CA ASP A 163 0.19 0.54 -0.81
C ASP A 163 1.08 1.78 -1.03
N GLY A 164 1.92 1.70 -2.06
CA GLY A 164 2.86 2.74 -2.46
C GLY A 164 4.30 2.45 -2.03
N HIS A 165 5.05 3.52 -1.81
CA HIS A 165 6.48 3.53 -1.59
C HIS A 165 6.83 3.77 -0.11
N GLY A 166 8.05 3.35 0.26
CA GLY A 166 8.56 3.46 1.62
C GLY A 166 8.61 2.11 2.33
N SER A 167 8.66 2.14 3.65
CA SER A 167 8.80 0.94 4.48
C SER A 167 7.45 0.35 4.90
N PHE A 168 7.42 -0.96 5.04
CA PHE A 168 6.26 -1.76 5.44
C PHE A 168 6.73 -2.99 6.23
N LYS A 169 5.81 -3.63 6.94
CA LYS A 169 6.03 -4.94 7.55
C LYS A 169 5.16 -5.98 6.84
N LEU A 170 5.74 -7.13 6.57
CA LEU A 170 5.02 -8.34 6.19
C LEU A 170 4.91 -9.20 7.46
N ARG A 171 3.68 -9.46 7.91
CA ARG A 171 3.40 -10.33 9.04
C ARG A 171 2.85 -11.65 8.52
N PHE A 172 3.47 -12.74 8.95
CA PHE A 172 2.92 -14.07 8.84
C PHE A 172 2.41 -14.48 10.22
N CYS A 173 1.17 -14.94 10.32
CA CYS A 173 0.61 -15.40 11.59
C CYS A 173 -0.24 -16.66 11.43
N ILE A 174 -0.31 -17.45 12.50
CA ILE A 174 -1.26 -18.56 12.64
C ILE A 174 -2.23 -18.26 13.78
N GLU A 175 -3.52 -18.44 13.52
CA GLU A 175 -4.58 -18.17 14.47
C GLU A 175 -4.91 -19.44 15.26
N LEU A 176 -4.58 -19.47 16.56
CA LEU A 176 -4.82 -20.62 17.44
C LEU A 176 -6.20 -20.58 18.14
N GLY A 177 -6.91 -19.45 18.10
CA GLY A 177 -8.16 -19.25 18.83
C GLY A 177 -8.52 -17.77 19.03
N ILE A 178 -9.46 -17.46 19.93
CA ILE A 178 -10.10 -16.13 20.05
C ILE A 178 -9.11 -14.99 20.32
N LYS A 179 -7.95 -15.25 20.95
CA LYS A 179 -6.91 -14.23 21.25
C LYS A 179 -5.47 -14.74 21.23
N ARG A 180 -5.20 -15.90 20.61
CA ARG A 180 -3.84 -16.47 20.55
C ARG A 180 -3.39 -16.52 19.09
N GLU A 181 -2.34 -15.78 18.80
CA GLU A 181 -1.64 -15.82 17.54
C GLU A 181 -0.16 -16.09 17.79
N LEU A 182 0.45 -16.92 16.95
CA LEU A 182 1.89 -16.94 16.79
C LEU A 182 2.21 -16.21 15.50
N LYS A 183 3.27 -15.40 15.50
CA LYS A 183 3.62 -14.58 14.35
C LYS A 183 5.12 -14.46 14.17
N ASP A 184 5.49 -14.28 12.92
CA ASP A 184 6.81 -13.83 12.51
C ASP A 184 6.63 -12.63 11.58
N GLU A 185 7.56 -11.66 11.63
CA GLU A 185 7.48 -10.41 10.90
C GLU A 185 8.79 -10.11 10.15
N ALA A 186 8.67 -9.56 8.95
CA ALA A 186 9.78 -9.10 8.13
C ALA A 186 9.53 -7.66 7.68
N ASP A 187 10.51 -6.79 7.86
CA ASP A 187 10.47 -5.48 7.22
C ASP A 187 10.70 -5.63 5.71
N PHE A 188 10.01 -4.81 4.93
CA PHE A 188 10.31 -4.64 3.52
C PHE A 188 10.17 -3.18 3.09
N LYS A 189 10.92 -2.82 2.06
CA LYS A 189 10.92 -1.48 1.48
C LYS A 189 10.46 -1.55 0.03
N VAL A 190 9.69 -0.55 -0.38
CA VAL A 190 9.24 -0.37 -1.76
C VAL A 190 9.84 0.93 -2.31
N ASP A 191 10.74 0.80 -3.28
CA ASP A 191 11.41 1.90 -3.95
C ASP A 191 10.79 2.18 -5.34
N VAL A 192 11.00 3.40 -5.85
CA VAL A 192 10.55 3.79 -7.19
C VAL A 192 11.45 3.12 -8.24
N LYS A 193 10.88 2.37 -9.17
CA LYS A 193 11.61 1.85 -10.34
C LYS A 193 11.48 2.83 -11.51
N TYR A 194 12.52 3.58 -11.86
CA TYR A 194 12.40 4.56 -12.95
C TYR A 194 12.25 3.90 -14.33
N ARG A 195 11.07 4.02 -14.96
CA ARG A 195 10.80 3.60 -16.34
C ARG A 195 9.96 4.65 -17.09
N LYS A 196 10.08 4.71 -18.42
CA LYS A 196 9.25 5.55 -19.30
C LYS A 196 7.83 4.97 -19.40
N ILE A 197 6.79 5.79 -19.26
CA ILE A 197 5.37 5.37 -19.34
C ILE A 197 4.64 6.08 -20.50
N ARG A 198 3.58 5.43 -21.01
CA ARG A 198 2.81 5.86 -22.17
C ARG A 198 1.33 6.24 -21.93
N ASN A 199 0.67 5.94 -20.80
CA ASN A 199 -0.79 6.19 -20.61
C ASN A 199 -1.20 6.61 -19.17
N PHE A 200 -2.25 7.41 -19.02
CA PHE A 200 -2.82 7.90 -17.73
C PHE A 200 -4.36 7.76 -17.67
N LYS A 201 -4.92 7.52 -16.48
CA LYS A 201 -6.36 7.67 -16.20
C LYS A 201 -6.60 8.87 -15.27
N ALA A 202 -7.59 9.70 -15.60
CA ALA A 202 -7.98 10.87 -14.81
C ALA A 202 -9.25 10.61 -13.99
N ILE A 203 -9.23 11.02 -12.73
CA ILE A 203 -10.33 10.91 -11.77
C ILE A 203 -10.66 12.31 -11.24
N GLN A 204 -11.92 12.71 -11.36
CA GLN A 204 -12.43 13.93 -10.76
C GLN A 204 -13.18 13.60 -9.47
N ILE A 205 -12.73 14.16 -8.34
CA ILE A 205 -13.41 14.01 -7.05
C ILE A 205 -14.25 15.27 -6.83
N LYS A 206 -15.58 15.11 -6.91
CA LYS A 206 -16.57 16.16 -6.63
C LYS A 206 -16.72 16.44 -5.13
#